data_AF-A0A1Y1I126-F1
#
_entry.id   AF-A0A1Y1I126-F1
#
_cell.length_a   1.000
_cell.length_b   1.000
_cell.length_c   1.000
_cell.angle_alpha   90.00
_cell.angle_beta   90.00
_cell.angle_gamma   90.00
#
_symmetry.space_group_name_H-M   'P 1'
#
loop_
_entity.id
_entity.type
_entity.pdbx_description
1 polymer ?
#
loop_
_entity_poly.entity_id
_entity_poly.type
_entity_poly.pdbx_seq_one_letter_code
_entity_poly.pdbx_strand_id
1 'polypeptide(L)'
;MDEDFDQLIKRCAVLLSSEVPEEINRGVEILQSFFVMNEGEGKKLGFARIAQEITAYHGGVVLNQLWIGTLGQVPRQDDFTAFKFMVVYGTALAYLSSSKVFVERTLRLSAIGAKERQAACKIYRELSGLFVEEARLLQKGEETYEELNFRVMMTAPLQIVANFARGSEAFREAMREVAEQQSLFDYLGPLLSQDFLNKLPAEDSFGVRAWMTRLVTSLAFAADSQLWALERGLLKLIAAIYEASPLEESKRIGSPFVRCTALLLYLLEMEATAERMRVHNALSGFKPHKQKINCSELPFKPWRHIEAKLRKYPVTMMTQPRCPEQWKVRAETGVGHEAVGTPVVCSWKLCKAGPEPVIGKKFGKCAICQVSRYCSKDHQKLHWPTHKVHCQAGATRKPAS
;
A
#
# COMPACT_ATOMS: atom_id res chain seq x y z
N MET A 1 17.17 -17.13 -20.63
CA MET A 1 18.02 -17.65 -19.54
C MET A 1 17.15 -17.71 -18.30
N ASP A 2 16.71 -18.92 -17.94
CA ASP A 2 16.02 -19.14 -16.67
C ASP A 2 17.09 -19.19 -15.59
N GLU A 3 17.48 -18.03 -15.06
CA GLU A 3 18.20 -18.00 -13.79
C GLU A 3 17.37 -18.80 -12.78
N ASP A 4 18.00 -19.75 -12.11
CA ASP A 4 17.28 -20.56 -11.13
C ASP A 4 16.65 -19.62 -10.10
N PHE A 5 15.33 -19.66 -9.98
CA PHE A 5 14.56 -18.78 -9.12
C PHE A 5 15.14 -18.73 -7.69
N ASP A 6 15.62 -19.87 -7.18
CA ASP A 6 16.21 -19.96 -5.84
C ASP A 6 17.53 -19.17 -5.74
N GLN A 7 18.35 -19.14 -6.82
CA GLN A 7 19.56 -18.32 -6.90
C GLN A 7 19.22 -16.83 -6.96
N LEU A 8 18.18 -16.45 -7.71
CA LEU A 8 17.69 -15.07 -7.77
C LEU A 8 17.24 -14.58 -6.38
N ILE A 9 16.46 -15.38 -5.64
CA ILE A 9 16.04 -15.05 -4.27
C ILE A 9 17.25 -14.87 -3.37
N LYS A 10 18.19 -15.83 -3.39
CA LYS A 10 19.41 -15.76 -2.59
C LYS A 10 20.23 -14.50 -2.90
N ARG A 11 20.47 -14.21 -4.18
CA ARG A 11 21.21 -13.03 -4.63
C ARG A 11 20.53 -11.74 -4.18
N CYS A 12 19.22 -11.61 -4.41
CA CYS A 12 18.47 -10.43 -4.01
C CYS A 12 18.48 -10.25 -2.49
N ALA A 13 18.29 -11.32 -1.71
CA ALA A 13 18.30 -11.27 -0.25
C ALA A 13 19.68 -10.89 0.32
N VAL A 14 20.78 -11.39 -0.27
CA VAL A 14 22.15 -10.99 0.11
C VAL A 14 22.37 -9.50 -0.15
N LEU A 15 22.02 -9.02 -1.35
CA LEU A 15 22.15 -7.61 -1.72
C LEU A 15 21.33 -6.69 -0.78
N LEU A 16 20.08 -7.06 -0.49
CA LEU A 16 19.20 -6.29 0.39
C LEU A 16 19.58 -6.37 1.88
N SER A 17 20.42 -7.34 2.27
CA SER A 17 20.94 -7.46 3.64
C SER A 17 22.34 -6.86 3.78
N SER A 18 22.90 -6.28 2.72
CA SER A 18 24.23 -5.67 2.76
C SER A 18 24.26 -4.44 3.65
N GLU A 19 25.43 -4.15 4.21
CA GLU A 19 25.74 -2.89 4.87
C GLU A 19 26.31 -1.84 3.89
N VAL A 20 26.27 -2.10 2.59
CA VAL A 20 26.77 -1.19 1.54
C VAL A 20 25.59 -0.65 0.71
N PRO A 21 25.34 0.68 0.68
CA PRO A 21 24.20 1.27 -0.02
C PRO A 21 24.10 0.86 -1.49
N GLU A 22 25.24 0.80 -2.20
CA GLU A 22 25.31 0.44 -3.61
C GLU A 22 24.93 -1.03 -3.88
N GLU A 23 25.11 -1.92 -2.90
CA GLU A 23 24.66 -3.31 -2.99
C GLU A 23 23.16 -3.41 -2.73
N ILE A 24 22.65 -2.69 -1.73
CA ILE A 24 21.21 -2.61 -1.47
C ILE A 24 20.49 -2.05 -2.70
N ASN A 25 21.02 -0.99 -3.30
CA ASN A 25 20.48 -0.39 -4.52
C ASN A 25 20.40 -1.42 -5.67
N ARG A 26 21.44 -2.24 -5.87
CA ARG A 26 21.41 -3.35 -6.83
C ARG A 26 20.31 -4.37 -6.49
N GLY A 27 20.07 -4.63 -5.21
CA GLY A 27 18.92 -5.43 -4.74
C GLY A 27 17.57 -4.79 -5.08
N VAL A 28 17.45 -3.47 -4.91
CA VAL A 28 16.26 -2.67 -5.26
C VAL A 28 16.01 -2.68 -6.76
N GLU A 29 17.04 -2.54 -7.58
CA GLU A 29 16.95 -2.62 -9.05
C GLU A 29 16.40 -3.98 -9.51
N ILE A 30 16.81 -5.07 -8.85
CA ILE A 30 16.23 -6.40 -9.08
C ILE A 30 14.73 -6.35 -8.75
N LEU A 31 14.33 -5.90 -7.57
CA LEU A 31 12.90 -5.80 -7.21
C LEU A 31 12.11 -4.95 -8.21
N GLN A 32 12.66 -3.81 -8.60
CA GLN A 32 12.05 -2.86 -9.52
C GLN A 32 11.84 -3.46 -10.91
N SER A 33 12.79 -4.26 -11.41
CA SER A 33 12.67 -4.92 -12.72
C SER A 33 11.45 -5.85 -12.81
N PHE A 34 11.06 -6.46 -11.68
CA PHE A 34 9.85 -7.27 -11.57
C PHE A 34 8.60 -6.46 -11.18
N PHE A 35 8.78 -5.30 -10.54
CA PHE A 35 7.66 -4.44 -10.09
C PHE A 35 7.13 -3.48 -11.17
N VAL A 36 8.01 -2.80 -11.91
CA VAL A 36 7.66 -1.73 -12.85
C VAL A 36 7.25 -2.27 -14.22
N MET A 37 7.87 -3.36 -14.69
CA MET A 37 7.61 -3.95 -16.01
C MET A 37 6.31 -4.80 -16.07
N ASN A 38 5.35 -4.51 -15.19
CA ASN A 38 4.16 -5.31 -14.87
C ASN A 38 3.00 -5.16 -15.88
N GLU A 39 3.29 -5.08 -17.17
CA GLU A 39 2.23 -5.15 -18.19
C GLU A 39 1.75 -6.59 -18.44
N GLY A 40 2.40 -7.60 -17.84
CA GLY A 40 1.99 -9.01 -17.95
C GLY A 40 1.66 -9.65 -16.61
N GLU A 41 0.57 -10.41 -16.56
CA GLU A 41 0.13 -11.17 -15.38
C GLU A 41 1.26 -12.07 -14.82
N GLY A 42 2.04 -12.71 -15.69
CA GLY A 42 3.17 -13.55 -15.30
C GLY A 42 4.24 -12.84 -14.46
N LYS A 43 4.59 -11.59 -14.80
CA LYS A 43 5.60 -10.80 -14.06
C LYS A 43 5.07 -10.38 -12.68
N LYS A 44 3.79 -10.02 -12.59
CA LYS A 44 3.12 -9.67 -11.32
C LYS A 44 3.13 -10.85 -10.35
N LEU A 45 2.84 -12.05 -10.85
CA LEU A 45 2.94 -13.29 -10.06
C LEU A 45 4.40 -13.63 -9.71
N GLY A 46 5.35 -13.33 -10.60
CA GLY A 46 6.79 -13.45 -10.34
C GLY A 46 7.23 -12.57 -9.16
N PHE A 47 6.93 -11.27 -9.20
CA PHE A 47 7.22 -10.35 -8.10
C PHE A 47 6.57 -10.79 -6.79
N ALA A 48 5.32 -11.26 -6.83
CA ALA A 48 4.63 -11.77 -5.65
C ALA A 48 5.39 -12.90 -4.96
N ARG A 49 5.87 -13.89 -5.74
CA ARG A 49 6.70 -14.97 -5.20
C ARG A 49 8.02 -14.45 -4.65
N ILE A 50 8.68 -13.54 -5.36
CA ILE A 50 9.94 -12.93 -4.91
C ILE A 50 9.76 -12.24 -3.56
N ALA A 51 8.75 -11.39 -3.43
CA ALA A 51 8.46 -10.69 -2.18
C ALA A 51 8.16 -11.68 -1.04
N GLN A 52 7.38 -12.73 -1.29
CA GLN A 52 7.07 -13.76 -0.28
C GLN A 52 8.33 -14.53 0.18
N GLU A 53 9.18 -14.96 -0.76
CA GLU A 53 10.37 -15.74 -0.40
C GLU A 53 11.47 -14.88 0.23
N ILE A 54 11.65 -13.62 -0.21
CA ILE A 54 12.52 -12.65 0.48
C ILE A 54 12.03 -12.39 1.91
N THR A 55 10.71 -12.27 2.11
CA THR A 55 10.10 -12.13 3.45
C THR A 55 10.41 -13.33 4.34
N ALA A 56 10.45 -14.55 3.78
CA ALA A 56 10.75 -15.78 4.51
C ALA A 56 12.24 -15.99 4.74
N TYR A 57 13.10 -15.32 3.96
CA TYR A 57 14.53 -15.57 3.88
C TYR A 57 15.22 -15.47 5.24
N HIS A 58 15.88 -16.56 5.63
CA HIS A 58 16.49 -16.75 6.95
C HIS A 58 15.66 -16.18 8.11
N GLY A 59 14.40 -16.57 8.20
CA GLY A 59 13.52 -16.14 9.30
C GLY A 59 13.07 -14.69 9.25
N GLY A 60 13.35 -13.97 8.16
CA GLY A 60 13.05 -12.55 7.99
C GLY A 60 14.25 -11.63 8.28
N VAL A 61 15.49 -12.11 8.11
CA VAL A 61 16.69 -11.30 8.30
C VAL A 61 16.68 -10.05 7.43
N VAL A 62 16.29 -10.19 6.16
CA VAL A 62 16.19 -9.07 5.20
C VAL A 62 15.22 -8.02 5.76
N LEU A 63 14.05 -8.46 6.20
CA LEU A 63 13.04 -7.56 6.76
C LEU A 63 13.57 -6.81 8.00
N ASN A 64 14.25 -7.49 8.92
CA ASN A 64 14.85 -6.82 10.08
C ASN A 64 15.90 -5.80 9.67
N GLN A 65 16.75 -6.12 8.70
CA GLN A 65 17.79 -5.21 8.20
C GLN A 65 17.17 -3.97 7.55
N LEU A 66 16.25 -4.16 6.61
CA LEU A 66 15.55 -3.05 5.95
C LEU A 66 14.84 -2.16 6.96
N TRP A 67 14.25 -2.76 7.99
CA TRP A 67 13.54 -2.03 9.04
C TRP A 67 14.47 -1.17 9.91
N ILE A 68 15.56 -1.77 10.42
CA ILE A 68 16.58 -1.06 11.19
C ILE A 68 17.20 0.05 10.34
N GLY A 69 17.45 -0.21 9.07
CA GLY A 69 17.98 0.76 8.13
C GLY A 69 17.06 1.95 7.87
N THR A 70 15.74 1.73 7.74
CA THR A 70 14.79 2.83 7.47
C THR A 70 14.45 3.65 8.71
N LEU A 71 14.27 3.03 9.88
CA LEU A 71 13.78 3.74 11.07
C LEU A 71 14.78 3.86 12.21
N GLY A 72 15.85 3.08 12.20
CA GLY A 72 16.94 3.18 13.18
C GLY A 72 17.93 4.31 12.87
N GLN A 73 17.93 4.82 11.64
CA GLN A 73 18.85 5.87 11.19
C GLN A 73 18.06 7.10 10.75
N VAL A 74 17.60 7.91 11.71
CA VAL A 74 17.12 9.26 11.39
C VAL A 74 18.35 10.08 10.99
N PRO A 75 18.49 10.51 9.72
CA PRO A 75 19.66 11.25 9.31
C PRO A 75 19.77 12.53 10.13
N ARG A 76 20.95 12.80 10.71
CA ARG A 76 21.27 14.17 11.12
C ARG A 76 21.53 14.99 9.85
N GLN A 77 21.32 16.31 9.91
CA GLN A 77 21.36 17.17 8.71
C GLN A 77 22.65 17.04 7.87
N ASP A 78 23.75 16.59 8.48
CA ASP A 78 25.06 16.47 7.82
C ASP A 78 25.49 15.02 7.49
N ASP A 79 24.65 14.01 7.74
CA ASP A 79 25.00 12.61 7.50
C ASP A 79 24.45 12.09 6.16
N PHE A 80 25.19 12.40 5.09
CA PHE A 80 24.88 11.94 3.73
C PHE A 80 24.86 10.41 3.60
N THR A 81 25.62 9.70 4.44
CA THR A 81 25.67 8.24 4.41
C THR A 81 24.39 7.65 4.98
N ALA A 82 23.96 8.10 6.16
CA ALA A 82 22.67 7.71 6.75
C ALA A 82 21.50 8.04 5.80
N PHE A 83 21.57 9.19 5.13
CA PHE A 83 20.60 9.58 4.12
C PHE A 83 20.54 8.57 2.95
N LYS A 84 21.69 8.20 2.35
CA LYS A 84 21.75 7.16 1.30
C LYS A 84 21.16 5.83 1.76
N PHE A 85 21.43 5.40 2.99
CA PHE A 85 20.83 4.20 3.54
C PHE A 85 19.31 4.30 3.63
N MET A 86 18.81 5.40 4.19
CA MET A 86 17.37 5.65 4.27
C MET A 86 16.71 5.59 2.90
N VAL A 87 17.38 6.11 1.86
CA VAL A 87 16.95 6.03 0.46
C VAL A 87 16.77 4.61 -0.05
N VAL A 88 17.84 3.83 0.00
CA VAL A 88 17.81 2.48 -0.59
C VAL A 88 16.92 1.54 0.24
N TYR A 89 16.95 1.66 1.57
CA TYR A 89 16.09 0.86 2.46
C TYR A 89 14.62 1.23 2.35
N GLY A 90 14.29 2.53 2.36
CA GLY A 90 12.92 3.02 2.22
C GLY A 90 12.30 2.58 0.90
N THR A 91 13.07 2.63 -0.19
CA THR A 91 12.62 2.16 -1.51
C THR A 91 12.39 0.64 -1.53
N ALA A 92 13.30 -0.15 -0.95
CA ALA A 92 13.12 -1.60 -0.81
C ALA A 92 11.85 -1.94 -0.01
N LEU A 93 11.65 -1.29 1.14
CA LEU A 93 10.45 -1.45 1.96
C LEU A 93 9.17 -1.05 1.21
N ALA A 94 9.22 0.03 0.45
CA ALA A 94 8.09 0.50 -0.35
C ALA A 94 7.65 -0.56 -1.38
N TYR A 95 8.59 -1.21 -2.05
CA TYR A 95 8.28 -2.33 -2.96
C TYR A 95 7.78 -3.56 -2.22
N LEU A 96 8.50 -4.03 -1.20
CA LEU A 96 8.16 -5.28 -0.51
C LEU A 96 6.85 -5.18 0.27
N SER A 97 6.55 -4.03 0.88
CA SER A 97 5.29 -3.78 1.61
C SER A 97 4.05 -3.87 0.71
N SER A 98 4.21 -3.76 -0.61
CA SER A 98 3.11 -4.04 -1.54
C SER A 98 2.59 -5.48 -1.42
N SER A 99 3.37 -6.40 -0.85
CA SER A 99 2.94 -7.76 -0.48
C SER A 99 2.29 -7.76 0.91
N LYS A 100 1.04 -8.24 1.00
CA LYS A 100 0.35 -8.39 2.30
C LYS A 100 1.11 -9.32 3.25
N VAL A 101 1.76 -10.35 2.68
CA VAL A 101 2.54 -11.32 3.45
C VAL A 101 3.75 -10.64 4.12
N PHE A 102 4.38 -9.68 3.44
CA PHE A 102 5.45 -8.88 4.03
C PHE A 102 4.93 -8.07 5.22
N VAL A 103 3.84 -7.32 5.04
CA VAL A 103 3.22 -6.50 6.11
C VAL A 103 2.84 -7.37 7.33
N GLU A 104 2.16 -8.50 7.11
CA GLU A 104 1.81 -9.45 8.19
C GLU A 104 3.06 -9.93 8.94
N ARG A 105 4.17 -10.19 8.23
CA ARG A 105 5.41 -10.64 8.85
C ARG A 105 6.12 -9.52 9.60
N THR A 106 6.18 -8.30 9.06
CA THR A 106 6.78 -7.14 9.72
C THR A 106 6.15 -6.87 11.07
N LEU A 107 4.81 -6.80 11.12
CA LEU A 107 4.12 -6.51 12.37
C LEU A 107 4.33 -7.61 13.42
N ARG A 108 4.41 -8.88 13.01
CA ARG A 108 4.69 -10.02 13.90
C ARG A 108 6.14 -10.14 14.34
N LEU A 109 7.11 -9.79 13.50
CA LEU A 109 8.52 -9.81 13.92
C LEU A 109 8.80 -8.71 14.93
N SER A 110 8.15 -7.57 14.78
CA SER A 110 8.21 -6.46 15.74
C SER A 110 7.48 -6.77 17.05
N ALA A 111 6.75 -7.88 17.16
CA ALA A 111 5.82 -8.11 18.25
C ALA A 111 5.53 -9.58 18.61
N ILE A 112 5.62 -9.90 19.91
CA ILE A 112 4.99 -11.10 20.48
C ILE A 112 3.67 -10.66 21.15
N GLY A 113 2.51 -10.93 20.52
CA GLY A 113 1.17 -10.69 21.11
C GLY A 113 0.68 -9.23 21.05
N ALA A 114 0.17 -8.68 22.16
CA ALA A 114 -0.34 -7.29 22.30
C ALA A 114 0.64 -6.20 21.81
N LYS A 115 1.90 -6.57 21.60
CA LYS A 115 2.93 -5.77 20.97
C LYS A 115 2.66 -5.48 19.48
N GLU A 116 1.79 -6.23 18.78
CA GLU A 116 1.59 -6.04 17.31
C GLU A 116 0.96 -4.67 17.04
N ARG A 117 -0.02 -4.30 17.85
CA ARG A 117 -0.63 -2.97 17.81
C ARG A 117 0.37 -1.89 18.21
N GLN A 118 1.17 -2.10 19.25
CA GLN A 118 2.21 -1.13 19.65
C GLN A 118 3.25 -0.92 18.55
N ALA A 119 3.68 -2.01 17.90
CA ALA A 119 4.54 -1.96 16.75
C ALA A 119 3.86 -1.13 15.65
N ALA A 120 2.64 -1.49 15.25
CA ALA A 120 1.88 -0.74 14.26
C ALA A 120 1.77 0.77 14.58
N CYS A 121 1.50 1.15 15.84
CA CYS A 121 1.47 2.55 16.28
C CYS A 121 2.83 3.22 16.08
N LYS A 122 3.93 2.56 16.48
CA LYS A 122 5.28 3.06 16.27
C LYS A 122 5.59 3.25 14.79
N ILE A 123 5.34 2.22 13.96
CA ILE A 123 5.52 2.24 12.50
C ILE A 123 4.77 3.43 11.90
N TYR A 124 3.49 3.58 12.24
CA TYR A 124 2.67 4.63 11.69
C TYR A 124 3.21 6.01 12.07
N ARG A 125 3.48 6.26 13.37
CA ARG A 125 4.00 7.56 13.84
C ARG A 125 5.33 7.92 13.19
N GLU A 126 6.26 6.97 13.10
CA GLU A 126 7.57 7.22 12.51
C GLU A 126 7.45 7.53 11.02
N LEU A 127 6.79 6.68 10.25
CA LEU A 127 6.63 6.90 8.80
C LEU A 127 5.81 8.14 8.46
N SER A 128 4.74 8.41 9.21
CA SER A 128 3.90 9.57 8.97
C SER A 128 4.56 10.87 9.44
N GLY A 129 5.33 10.81 10.53
CA GLY A 129 6.16 11.92 10.98
C GLY A 129 7.14 12.37 9.89
N LEU A 130 7.81 11.42 9.24
CA LEU A 130 8.77 11.70 8.15
C LEU A 130 8.13 12.53 7.03
N PHE A 131 7.05 12.03 6.42
CA PHE A 131 6.48 12.74 5.27
C PHE A 131 5.69 14.00 5.66
N VAL A 132 5.14 14.09 6.89
CA VAL A 132 4.45 15.31 7.32
C VAL A 132 5.44 16.42 7.63
N GLU A 133 6.57 16.10 8.26
CA GLU A 133 7.58 17.09 8.58
C GLU A 133 8.24 17.63 7.31
N GLU A 134 8.62 16.74 6.40
CA GLU A 134 9.20 17.13 5.12
C GLU A 134 8.25 18.02 4.30
N ALA A 135 6.95 17.71 4.30
CA ALA A 135 5.95 18.57 3.65
C ALA A 135 5.87 19.97 4.28
N ARG A 136 6.03 20.10 5.59
CA ARG A 136 6.03 21.39 6.29
C ARG A 136 7.28 22.20 5.98
N LEU A 137 8.45 21.57 5.96
CA LEU A 137 9.71 22.23 5.59
C LEU A 137 9.61 22.79 4.18
N LEU A 138 9.14 21.97 3.22
CA LEU A 138 8.94 22.41 1.85
C LEU A 138 7.92 23.56 1.76
N GLN A 139 6.82 23.52 2.52
CA GLN A 139 5.83 24.60 2.56
C GLN A 139 6.41 25.93 3.05
N LYS A 140 7.33 25.89 4.03
CA LYS A 140 8.04 27.08 4.53
C LYS A 140 9.07 27.65 3.55
N GLY A 141 9.38 26.92 2.47
CA GLY A 141 10.41 27.31 1.52
C GLY A 141 11.82 27.12 2.06
N GLU A 142 11.97 26.28 3.10
CA GLU A 142 13.29 25.81 3.52
C GLU A 142 13.80 24.86 2.43
N GLU A 143 15.04 25.04 1.98
CA GLU A 143 15.65 24.17 0.97
C GLU A 143 15.69 22.74 1.51
N THR A 144 14.74 21.93 1.05
CA THR A 144 14.80 20.48 1.16
C THR A 144 15.89 19.99 0.21
N TYR A 145 16.66 18.99 0.64
CA TYR A 145 17.70 18.35 -0.16
C TYR A 145 17.29 18.13 -1.63
N GLU A 146 18.27 18.13 -2.56
CA GLU A 146 18.12 17.96 -4.04
C GLU A 146 16.93 17.10 -4.52
N GLU A 147 16.36 17.34 -5.72
CA GLU A 147 15.16 16.66 -6.27
C GLU A 147 15.09 15.13 -6.05
N LEU A 148 16.23 14.41 -6.11
CA LEU A 148 16.30 12.95 -5.90
C LEU A 148 15.83 12.53 -4.50
N ASN A 149 15.88 13.45 -3.54
CA ASN A 149 15.64 13.21 -2.12
C ASN A 149 14.15 13.27 -1.79
N PHE A 150 13.37 14.06 -2.53
CA PHE A 150 11.94 14.21 -2.30
C PHE A 150 11.19 12.88 -2.46
N ARG A 151 11.41 12.16 -3.57
CA ARG A 151 10.75 10.88 -3.85
C ARG A 151 10.89 9.92 -2.69
N VAL A 152 12.08 9.86 -2.12
CA VAL A 152 12.40 8.95 -1.03
C VAL A 152 11.76 9.42 0.26
N MET A 153 11.99 10.68 0.65
CA MET A 153 11.57 11.16 1.97
C MET A 153 10.05 11.27 2.09
N MET A 154 9.35 11.43 0.96
CA MET A 154 7.91 11.57 0.91
C MET A 154 7.19 10.34 0.39
N THR A 155 7.48 9.97 -0.87
CA THR A 155 6.62 9.00 -1.57
C THR A 155 6.82 7.58 -1.04
N ALA A 156 8.05 7.20 -0.65
CA ALA A 156 8.30 5.86 -0.11
C ALA A 156 7.63 5.65 1.27
N PRO A 157 7.79 6.51 2.29
CA PRO A 157 7.03 6.42 3.54
C PRO A 157 5.51 6.42 3.34
N LEU A 158 5.00 7.29 2.48
CA LEU A 158 3.57 7.34 2.17
C LEU A 158 3.08 6.05 1.50
N GLN A 159 3.86 5.50 0.56
CA GLN A 159 3.62 4.20 -0.06
C GLN A 159 3.59 3.07 0.98
N ILE A 160 4.55 3.05 1.91
CA ILE A 160 4.62 2.04 2.98
C ILE A 160 3.37 2.16 3.86
N VAL A 161 2.98 3.37 4.29
CA VAL A 161 1.76 3.58 5.08
C VAL A 161 0.51 3.11 4.33
N ALA A 162 0.35 3.45 3.05
CA ALA A 162 -0.77 2.98 2.23
C ALA A 162 -0.83 1.45 2.11
N ASN A 163 0.35 0.81 1.95
CA ASN A 163 0.49 -0.63 1.85
C ASN A 163 0.21 -1.35 3.18
N PHE A 164 0.67 -0.81 4.31
CA PHE A 164 0.41 -1.34 5.64
C PHE A 164 -1.07 -1.21 6.00
N ALA A 165 -1.67 -0.04 5.74
CA ALA A 165 -3.10 0.19 5.92
C ALA A 165 -3.95 -0.77 5.08
N ARG A 166 -3.50 -1.17 3.89
CA ARG A 166 -4.15 -2.22 3.11
C ARG A 166 -3.99 -3.61 3.75
N GLY A 167 -2.76 -3.93 4.14
CA GLY A 167 -2.34 -5.27 4.54
C GLY A 167 -2.78 -5.71 5.92
N SER A 168 -3.05 -4.77 6.84
CA SER A 168 -3.23 -5.07 8.26
C SER A 168 -4.36 -4.28 8.94
N GLU A 169 -5.22 -5.00 9.64
CA GLU A 169 -6.23 -4.45 10.56
C GLU A 169 -5.58 -3.76 11.76
N ALA A 170 -4.61 -4.41 12.41
CA ALA A 170 -3.87 -3.84 13.54
C ALA A 170 -3.19 -2.50 13.16
N PHE A 171 -2.78 -2.34 11.90
CA PHE A 171 -2.25 -1.06 11.42
C PHE A 171 -3.31 0.03 11.28
N ARG A 172 -4.52 -0.32 10.81
CA ARG A 172 -5.63 0.65 10.74
C ARG A 172 -6.16 1.02 12.12
N GLU A 173 -6.15 0.08 13.07
CA GLU A 173 -6.41 0.39 14.48
C GLU A 173 -5.37 1.35 15.06
N ALA A 174 -4.09 1.13 14.76
CA ALA A 174 -3.03 2.03 15.16
C ALA A 174 -3.20 3.44 14.55
N MET A 175 -3.59 3.54 13.28
CA MET A 175 -3.94 4.82 12.66
C MET A 175 -5.10 5.51 13.40
N ARG A 176 -6.12 4.75 13.82
CA ARG A 176 -7.25 5.27 14.60
C ARG A 176 -6.81 5.85 15.93
N GLU A 177 -5.98 5.12 16.67
CA GLU A 177 -5.47 5.53 17.98
C GLU A 177 -4.63 6.82 17.86
N VAL A 178 -3.75 6.89 16.87
CA VAL A 178 -2.92 8.09 16.66
C VAL A 178 -3.75 9.30 16.19
N ALA A 179 -4.81 9.06 15.42
CA ALA A 179 -5.74 10.09 14.97
C ALA A 179 -6.88 10.40 15.97
N GLU A 180 -6.75 10.00 17.24
CA GLU A 180 -7.75 10.37 18.26
C GLU A 180 -7.82 11.89 18.44
N GLN A 181 -6.66 12.55 18.41
CA GLN A 181 -6.49 13.99 18.66
C GLN A 181 -6.70 14.88 17.43
N GLN A 182 -6.58 14.33 16.22
CA GLN A 182 -6.62 15.10 14.98
C GLN A 182 -7.35 14.32 13.89
N SER A 183 -8.17 14.99 13.06
CA SER A 183 -8.83 14.30 11.95
C SER A 183 -7.81 13.84 10.89
N LEU A 184 -8.14 12.80 10.11
CA LEU A 184 -7.29 12.33 9.02
C LEU A 184 -7.01 13.45 8.01
N PHE A 185 -8.00 14.31 7.78
CA PHE A 185 -7.85 15.44 6.87
C PHE A 185 -6.93 16.52 7.42
N ASP A 186 -7.01 16.87 8.70
CA ASP A 186 -6.14 17.91 9.26
C ASP A 186 -4.68 17.45 9.27
N TYR A 187 -4.45 16.14 9.41
CA TYR A 187 -3.11 15.56 9.42
C TYR A 187 -2.53 15.35 8.01
N LEU A 188 -3.30 14.77 7.08
CA LEU A 188 -2.82 14.39 5.74
C LEU A 188 -3.20 15.38 4.62
N GLY A 189 -4.19 16.24 4.85
CA GLY A 189 -4.67 17.24 3.91
C GLY A 189 -3.60 18.23 3.43
N PRO A 190 -2.63 18.67 4.26
CA PRO A 190 -1.53 19.52 3.80
C PRO A 190 -0.73 18.93 2.64
N LEU A 191 -0.66 17.60 2.51
CA LEU A 191 0.00 16.92 1.38
C LEU A 191 -0.74 17.05 0.05
N LEU A 192 -1.98 17.55 0.09
CA LEU A 192 -2.85 17.73 -1.07
C LEU A 192 -3.15 19.22 -1.32
N SER A 193 -2.51 20.13 -0.58
CA SER A 193 -2.66 21.56 -0.83
C SER A 193 -1.96 21.95 -2.14
N GLN A 194 -2.54 22.92 -2.85
CA GLN A 194 -1.93 23.48 -4.06
C GLN A 194 -0.54 24.07 -3.75
N ASP A 195 -0.40 24.75 -2.62
CA ASP A 195 0.87 25.36 -2.17
C ASP A 195 1.99 24.32 -2.01
N PHE A 196 1.65 23.11 -1.56
CA PHE A 196 2.62 22.02 -1.46
C PHE A 196 2.86 21.38 -2.83
N LEU A 197 1.80 21.00 -3.54
CA LEU A 197 1.93 20.23 -4.78
C LEU A 197 2.57 21.03 -5.93
N ASN A 198 2.41 22.36 -5.96
CA ASN A 198 3.03 23.22 -6.97
C ASN A 198 4.54 23.39 -6.77
N LYS A 199 5.07 23.02 -5.60
CA LYS A 199 6.52 22.99 -5.33
C LYS A 199 7.17 21.69 -5.80
N LEU A 200 6.37 20.73 -6.26
CA LEU A 200 6.85 19.42 -6.68
C LEU A 200 6.93 19.33 -8.21
N PRO A 201 7.90 18.56 -8.74
CA PRO A 201 7.81 18.08 -10.10
C PRO A 201 6.47 17.38 -10.36
N ALA A 202 5.94 17.49 -11.58
CA ALA A 202 4.61 16.97 -11.93
C ALA A 202 4.46 15.46 -11.62
N GLU A 203 5.51 14.68 -11.87
CA GLU A 203 5.55 13.24 -11.58
C GLU A 203 5.46 12.94 -10.08
N ASP A 204 6.06 13.77 -9.24
CA ASP A 204 6.10 13.58 -7.80
C ASP A 204 4.78 14.04 -7.15
N SER A 205 4.21 15.15 -7.65
CA SER A 205 2.83 15.56 -7.33
C SER A 205 1.83 14.45 -7.68
N PHE A 206 1.96 13.84 -8.87
CA PHE A 206 1.14 12.68 -9.24
C PHE A 206 1.36 11.51 -8.28
N GLY A 207 2.62 11.21 -7.94
CA GLY A 207 2.99 10.16 -6.98
C GLY A 207 2.32 10.33 -5.62
N VAL A 208 2.40 11.53 -5.03
CA VAL A 208 1.74 11.85 -3.74
C VAL A 208 0.23 11.62 -3.85
N ARG A 209 -0.43 12.16 -4.88
CA ARG A 209 -1.87 11.99 -5.09
C ARG A 209 -2.26 10.53 -5.30
N ALA A 210 -1.45 9.76 -6.04
CA ALA A 210 -1.69 8.35 -6.27
C ALA A 210 -1.58 7.52 -4.98
N TRP A 211 -0.57 7.77 -4.14
CA TRP A 211 -0.40 7.07 -2.87
C TRP A 211 -1.44 7.49 -1.83
N MET A 212 -1.79 8.77 -1.76
CA MET A 212 -2.93 9.24 -0.96
C MET A 212 -4.23 8.56 -1.39
N THR A 213 -4.46 8.43 -2.70
CA THR A 213 -5.61 7.71 -3.23
C THR A 213 -5.60 6.23 -2.82
N ARG A 214 -4.43 5.59 -2.82
CA ARG A 214 -4.28 4.20 -2.35
C ARG A 214 -4.57 4.08 -0.86
N LEU A 215 -4.11 5.01 -0.03
CA LEU A 215 -4.40 5.03 1.40
C LEU A 215 -5.91 5.17 1.67
N VAL A 216 -6.58 6.16 1.06
CA VAL A 216 -8.03 6.33 1.24
C VAL A 216 -8.81 5.13 0.69
N THR A 217 -8.32 4.48 -0.38
CA THR A 217 -8.89 3.21 -0.87
C THR A 217 -8.80 2.15 0.21
N SER A 218 -7.62 1.94 0.81
CA SER A 218 -7.42 0.93 1.87
C SER A 218 -8.36 1.14 3.05
N LEU A 219 -8.51 2.38 3.51
CA LEU A 219 -9.37 2.72 4.65
C LEU A 219 -10.86 2.52 4.34
N ALA A 220 -11.26 2.84 3.11
CA ALA A 220 -12.66 2.79 2.73
C ALA A 220 -13.13 1.38 2.37
N PHE A 221 -12.28 0.52 1.82
CA PHE A 221 -12.62 -0.88 1.50
C PHE A 221 -12.56 -1.81 2.72
N ALA A 222 -11.83 -1.44 3.76
CA ALA A 222 -11.71 -2.24 4.98
C ALA A 222 -12.88 -1.99 5.94
N ALA A 223 -13.68 -3.02 6.20
CA ALA A 223 -14.87 -2.95 7.06
C ALA A 223 -14.54 -2.44 8.48
N ASP A 224 -13.38 -2.81 9.01
CA ASP A 224 -12.92 -2.43 10.34
C ASP A 224 -12.56 -0.94 10.47
N SER A 225 -12.28 -0.23 9.37
CA SER A 225 -11.89 1.19 9.39
C SER A 225 -12.85 2.14 8.69
N GLN A 226 -13.75 1.63 7.86
CA GLN A 226 -14.52 2.43 6.92
C GLN A 226 -15.38 3.52 7.57
N LEU A 227 -16.22 3.18 8.55
CA LEU A 227 -17.11 4.17 9.20
C LEU A 227 -16.30 5.20 9.99
N TRP A 228 -15.29 4.75 10.73
CA TRP A 228 -14.37 5.62 11.44
C TRP A 228 -13.66 6.61 10.50
N ALA A 229 -13.19 6.13 9.34
CA ALA A 229 -12.50 6.99 8.36
C ALA A 229 -13.45 8.06 7.80
N LEU A 230 -14.71 7.71 7.50
CA LEU A 230 -15.74 8.67 7.10
C LEU A 230 -15.93 9.77 8.15
N GLU A 231 -16.05 9.39 9.42
CA GLU A 231 -16.17 10.33 10.55
C GLU A 231 -14.93 11.21 10.74
N ARG A 232 -13.74 10.68 10.43
CA ARG A 232 -12.45 11.39 10.56
C ARG A 232 -12.00 12.11 9.30
N GLY A 233 -12.89 12.38 8.34
CA GLY A 233 -12.59 13.28 7.22
C GLY A 233 -12.10 12.60 5.93
N LEU A 234 -12.34 11.30 5.76
CA LEU A 234 -12.06 10.58 4.51
C LEU A 234 -12.67 11.29 3.28
N LEU A 235 -13.89 11.80 3.37
CA LEU A 235 -14.55 12.49 2.25
C LEU A 235 -13.85 13.81 1.89
N LYS A 236 -13.30 14.52 2.88
CA LYS A 236 -12.52 15.74 2.63
C LYS A 236 -11.20 15.42 1.92
N LEU A 237 -10.54 14.31 2.29
CA LEU A 237 -9.35 13.83 1.60
C LEU A 237 -9.66 13.47 0.13
N ILE A 238 -10.78 12.77 -0.11
CA ILE A 238 -11.21 12.46 -1.48
C ILE A 238 -11.47 13.74 -2.28
N ALA A 239 -12.16 14.73 -1.70
CA ALA A 239 -12.40 16.02 -2.35
C ALA A 239 -11.09 16.76 -2.66
N ALA A 240 -10.14 16.80 -1.73
CA ALA A 240 -8.82 17.39 -1.96
C ALA A 240 -8.04 16.67 -3.07
N ILE A 241 -8.14 15.34 -3.19
CA ILE A 241 -7.55 14.60 -4.32
C ILE A 241 -8.20 15.04 -5.65
N TYR A 242 -9.52 15.20 -5.71
CA TYR A 242 -10.19 15.72 -6.91
C TYR A 242 -9.71 17.13 -7.23
N GLU A 243 -9.68 18.04 -6.26
CA GLU A 243 -9.23 19.41 -6.44
C GLU A 243 -7.81 19.45 -7.01
N ALA A 244 -6.91 18.69 -6.40
CA ALA A 244 -5.49 18.63 -6.73
C ALA A 244 -5.16 17.87 -8.02
N SER A 245 -6.12 17.18 -8.65
CA SER A 245 -5.84 16.37 -9.84
C SER A 245 -6.23 17.07 -11.15
N PRO A 246 -5.28 17.34 -12.07
CA PRO A 246 -5.58 17.86 -13.41
C PRO A 246 -6.54 16.94 -14.19
N LEU A 247 -7.33 17.51 -15.10
CA LEU A 247 -8.34 16.75 -15.86
C LEU A 247 -7.69 15.87 -16.93
N GLU A 248 -6.55 16.32 -17.45
CA GLU A 248 -5.71 15.69 -18.46
C GLU A 248 -5.22 14.31 -18.01
N GLU A 249 -5.08 14.12 -16.69
CA GLU A 249 -4.69 12.85 -16.09
C GLU A 249 -5.81 11.79 -16.10
N SER A 250 -7.01 12.09 -16.61
CA SER A 250 -8.08 11.09 -16.80
C SER A 250 -7.59 9.86 -17.57
N LYS A 251 -6.74 10.08 -18.57
CA LYS A 251 -6.21 9.02 -19.45
C LYS A 251 -5.01 8.29 -18.87
N ARG A 252 -4.45 8.80 -17.77
CA ARG A 252 -3.26 8.20 -17.16
C ARG A 252 -3.69 6.96 -16.37
N ILE A 253 -2.96 5.87 -16.59
CA ILE A 253 -3.12 4.63 -15.84
C ILE A 253 -3.03 4.91 -14.34
N GLY A 254 -4.04 4.47 -13.59
CA GLY A 254 -4.08 4.67 -12.14
C GLY A 254 -4.42 6.11 -11.71
N SER A 255 -5.06 6.90 -12.58
CA SER A 255 -5.52 8.27 -12.29
C SER A 255 -6.17 8.38 -10.89
N PRO A 256 -5.64 9.26 -10.00
CA PRO A 256 -6.13 9.44 -8.65
C PRO A 256 -7.65 9.67 -8.56
N PHE A 257 -8.19 10.54 -9.41
CA PHE A 257 -9.60 10.91 -9.32
C PHE A 257 -10.55 9.86 -9.93
N VAL A 258 -10.10 9.10 -10.94
CA VAL A 258 -10.88 7.97 -11.49
C VAL A 258 -11.07 6.92 -10.41
N ARG A 259 -10.00 6.62 -9.64
CA ARG A 259 -10.05 5.69 -8.51
C ARG A 259 -10.89 6.27 -7.36
N CYS A 260 -10.83 7.56 -7.08
CA CYS A 260 -11.75 8.22 -6.15
C CYS A 260 -13.23 8.09 -6.59
N THR A 261 -13.51 8.11 -7.91
CA THR A 261 -14.87 7.94 -8.43
C THR A 261 -15.38 6.54 -8.16
N ALA A 262 -14.57 5.52 -8.46
CA ALA A 262 -14.86 4.14 -8.10
C ALA A 262 -15.12 3.98 -6.59
N LEU A 263 -14.34 4.67 -5.76
CA LEU A 263 -14.49 4.61 -4.32
C LEU A 263 -15.80 5.23 -3.81
N LEU A 264 -16.19 6.39 -4.36
CA LEU A 264 -17.47 7.01 -4.02
C LEU A 264 -18.65 6.12 -4.40
N LEU A 265 -18.59 5.44 -5.55
CA LEU A 265 -19.62 4.49 -5.95
C LEU A 265 -19.69 3.32 -4.97
N TYR A 266 -18.55 2.72 -4.62
CA TYR A 266 -18.49 1.64 -3.62
C TYR A 266 -19.10 2.05 -2.28
N LEU A 267 -18.77 3.23 -1.76
CA LEU A 267 -19.32 3.74 -0.51
C LEU A 267 -20.84 4.00 -0.56
N LEU A 268 -21.44 4.15 -1.74
CA LEU A 268 -22.88 4.32 -1.91
C LEU A 268 -23.65 3.01 -2.10
N GLU A 269 -22.95 1.89 -2.31
CA GLU A 269 -23.58 0.57 -2.42
C GLU A 269 -24.07 0.04 -1.06
N MET A 270 -23.49 0.52 0.04
CA MET A 270 -23.90 0.13 1.40
C MET A 270 -24.67 1.26 2.08
N GLU A 271 -25.84 0.94 2.65
CA GLU A 271 -26.72 1.97 3.23
C GLU A 271 -26.08 2.68 4.42
N ALA A 272 -25.34 1.95 5.26
CA ALA A 272 -24.66 2.54 6.42
C ALA A 272 -23.66 3.63 6.01
N THR A 273 -22.87 3.40 4.98
CA THR A 273 -21.92 4.39 4.46
C THR A 273 -22.61 5.49 3.68
N ALA A 274 -23.66 5.17 2.91
CA ALA A 274 -24.45 6.18 2.20
C ALA A 274 -25.11 7.18 3.17
N GLU A 275 -25.67 6.70 4.29
CA GLU A 275 -26.20 7.54 5.37
C GLU A 275 -25.10 8.42 5.96
N ARG A 276 -23.92 7.85 6.27
CA ARG A 276 -22.79 8.65 6.77
C ARG A 276 -22.34 9.72 5.77
N MET A 277 -22.29 9.39 4.47
CA MET A 277 -21.97 10.38 3.43
C MET A 277 -23.02 11.52 3.38
N ARG A 278 -24.30 11.20 3.58
CA ARG A 278 -25.38 12.21 3.67
C ARG A 278 -25.21 13.10 4.90
N VAL A 279 -24.93 12.52 6.07
CA VAL A 279 -24.64 13.26 7.33
C VAL A 279 -23.48 14.24 7.15
N HIS A 280 -22.44 13.83 6.42
CA HIS A 280 -21.28 14.70 6.13
C HIS A 280 -21.48 15.64 4.93
N ASN A 281 -22.72 15.82 4.44
CA ASN A 281 -23.06 16.69 3.30
C ASN A 281 -22.17 16.44 2.05
N ALA A 282 -21.88 15.16 1.76
CA ALA A 282 -21.02 14.75 0.65
C ALA A 282 -21.46 15.37 -0.69
N LEU A 283 -22.77 15.54 -0.90
CA LEU A 283 -23.32 16.10 -2.14
C LEU A 283 -22.77 17.51 -2.41
N SER A 284 -22.77 18.37 -1.40
CA SER A 284 -22.23 19.72 -1.55
C SER A 284 -20.71 19.69 -1.75
N GLY A 285 -20.00 18.84 -0.99
CA GLY A 285 -18.55 18.72 -1.08
C GLY A 285 -18.05 18.25 -2.45
N PHE A 286 -18.78 17.35 -3.13
CA PHE A 286 -18.36 16.81 -4.42
C PHE A 286 -18.94 17.51 -5.64
N LYS A 287 -19.93 18.41 -5.48
CA LYS A 287 -20.55 19.14 -6.59
C LYS A 287 -19.53 19.92 -7.46
N PRO A 288 -18.52 20.61 -6.90
CA PRO A 288 -17.49 21.28 -7.71
C PRO A 288 -16.70 20.32 -8.61
N HIS A 289 -16.60 19.05 -8.23
CA HIS A 289 -15.80 18.05 -8.96
C HIS A 289 -16.62 17.19 -9.93
N LYS A 290 -17.88 17.57 -10.21
CA LYS A 290 -18.79 16.86 -11.12
C LYS A 290 -18.16 16.52 -12.48
N GLN A 291 -17.35 17.42 -13.04
CA GLN A 291 -16.70 17.17 -14.33
C GLN A 291 -15.70 16.02 -14.24
N LYS A 292 -14.77 16.07 -13.27
CA LYS A 292 -13.78 15.01 -13.03
C LYS A 292 -14.44 13.66 -12.72
N ILE A 293 -15.50 13.66 -11.90
CA ILE A 293 -16.30 12.47 -11.59
C ILE A 293 -16.91 11.85 -12.86
N ASN A 294 -17.35 12.67 -13.82
CA ASN A 294 -17.92 12.17 -15.08
C ASN A 294 -16.90 11.77 -16.14
N CYS A 295 -15.62 12.02 -15.90
CA CYS A 295 -14.53 11.63 -16.82
C CYS A 295 -14.06 10.18 -16.62
N SER A 296 -14.59 9.44 -15.64
CA SER A 296 -14.30 8.00 -15.56
C SER A 296 -14.87 7.26 -16.78
N GLU A 297 -14.17 6.25 -17.28
CA GLU A 297 -14.56 5.40 -18.42
C GLU A 297 -15.71 4.41 -18.11
N LEU A 298 -16.60 4.78 -17.18
CA LEU A 298 -17.75 3.97 -16.81
C LEU A 298 -18.85 4.08 -17.89
N PRO A 299 -19.66 3.02 -18.10
CA PRO A 299 -20.71 3.00 -19.13
C PRO A 299 -21.91 3.92 -18.79
N PHE A 300 -21.83 4.66 -17.70
CA PHE A 300 -22.86 5.59 -17.23
C PHE A 300 -22.20 6.86 -16.65
N LYS A 301 -22.99 7.93 -16.47
CA LYS A 301 -22.53 9.18 -15.84
C LYS A 301 -22.52 9.03 -14.31
N PRO A 302 -21.35 8.87 -13.65
CA PRO A 302 -21.29 8.53 -12.23
C PRO A 302 -21.87 9.61 -11.33
N TRP A 303 -21.71 10.88 -11.69
CA TRP A 303 -22.25 11.98 -10.90
C TRP A 303 -23.77 11.87 -10.72
N ARG A 304 -24.51 11.52 -11.78
CA ARG A 304 -25.97 11.39 -11.72
C ARG A 304 -26.38 10.28 -10.73
N HIS A 305 -25.63 9.18 -10.71
CA HIS A 305 -25.85 8.10 -9.77
C HIS A 305 -25.56 8.54 -8.33
N ILE A 306 -24.40 9.16 -8.10
CA ILE A 306 -23.98 9.69 -6.79
C ILE A 306 -25.01 10.69 -6.24
N GLU A 307 -25.42 11.65 -7.07
CA GLU A 307 -26.40 12.68 -6.72
C GLU A 307 -27.75 12.08 -6.34
N ALA A 308 -28.24 11.10 -7.11
CA ALA A 308 -29.51 10.46 -6.83
C ALA A 308 -29.47 9.63 -5.53
N LYS A 309 -28.41 8.84 -5.30
CA LYS A 309 -28.22 8.07 -4.06
C LYS A 309 -28.15 8.98 -2.83
N LEU A 310 -27.37 10.06 -2.88
CA LEU A 310 -27.25 11.02 -1.79
C LEU A 310 -28.54 11.83 -1.53
N ARG A 311 -29.45 11.91 -2.50
CA ARG A 311 -30.79 12.51 -2.33
C ARG A 311 -31.89 11.50 -1.98
N LYS A 312 -31.55 10.22 -1.80
CA LYS A 312 -32.52 9.12 -1.63
C LYS A 312 -33.51 8.99 -2.80
N TYR A 313 -33.14 9.44 -3.99
CA TYR A 313 -33.95 9.21 -5.18
C TYR A 313 -33.81 7.76 -5.64
N PRO A 314 -34.90 7.13 -6.09
CA PRO A 314 -34.82 5.80 -6.67
C PRO A 314 -33.91 5.83 -7.90
N VAL A 315 -32.91 4.96 -7.92
CA VAL A 315 -32.00 4.81 -9.06
C VAL A 315 -32.23 3.46 -9.71
N THR A 316 -32.85 3.47 -10.89
CA THR A 316 -32.87 2.28 -11.75
C THR A 316 -31.47 2.14 -12.35
N MET A 317 -30.61 1.33 -11.73
CA MET A 317 -29.32 1.02 -12.34
C MET A 317 -29.55 0.15 -13.57
N MET A 318 -29.13 0.64 -14.75
CA MET A 318 -29.17 -0.14 -15.99
C MET A 318 -28.16 -1.29 -16.00
N THR A 319 -27.15 -1.24 -15.14
CA THR A 319 -26.16 -2.31 -14.92
C THR A 319 -26.34 -2.85 -13.51
N GLN A 320 -26.35 -4.17 -13.34
CA GLN A 320 -26.50 -4.79 -12.01
C GLN A 320 -25.59 -4.10 -10.99
N PRO A 321 -26.12 -3.73 -9.80
CA PRO A 321 -25.30 -3.23 -8.72
C PRO A 321 -24.18 -4.23 -8.49
N ARG A 322 -22.94 -3.74 -8.48
CA ARG A 322 -21.83 -4.62 -8.13
C ARG A 322 -21.93 -4.89 -6.64
N CYS A 323 -22.05 -6.16 -6.27
CA CYS A 323 -22.00 -6.50 -4.85
C CYS A 323 -20.66 -6.05 -4.24
N PRO A 324 -20.60 -5.67 -2.96
CA PRO A 324 -19.37 -5.25 -2.28
C PRO A 324 -18.19 -6.21 -2.50
N GLU A 325 -18.48 -7.51 -2.63
CA GLU A 325 -17.54 -8.57 -2.95
C GLU A 325 -16.83 -8.36 -4.29
N GLN A 326 -17.55 -7.97 -5.35
CA GLN A 326 -16.96 -7.72 -6.66
C GLN A 326 -16.04 -6.51 -6.65
N TRP A 327 -16.41 -5.47 -5.90
CA TRP A 327 -15.56 -4.30 -5.69
C TRP A 327 -14.26 -4.69 -4.99
N LYS A 328 -14.35 -5.49 -3.92
CA LYS A 328 -13.20 -5.98 -3.19
C LYS A 328 -12.31 -6.87 -4.05
N VAL A 329 -12.89 -7.79 -4.81
CA VAL A 329 -12.17 -8.61 -5.78
C VAL A 329 -11.43 -7.73 -6.77
N ARG A 330 -12.07 -6.72 -7.36
CA ARG A 330 -11.41 -5.81 -8.32
C ARG A 330 -10.26 -5.02 -7.69
N ALA A 331 -10.45 -4.52 -6.48
CA ALA A 331 -9.41 -3.81 -5.74
C ALA A 331 -8.20 -4.70 -5.43
N GLU A 332 -8.43 -5.95 -5.01
CA GLU A 332 -7.38 -6.88 -4.57
C GLU A 332 -6.72 -7.64 -5.73
N THR A 333 -7.48 -8.15 -6.70
CA THR A 333 -6.94 -8.90 -7.85
C THR A 333 -6.31 -7.99 -8.89
N GLY A 334 -6.78 -6.75 -8.96
CA GLY A 334 -6.22 -5.75 -9.84
C GLY A 334 -6.39 -6.09 -11.31
N VAL A 335 -7.56 -6.60 -11.67
CA VAL A 335 -7.97 -6.69 -13.07
C VAL A 335 -8.11 -5.26 -13.60
N GLY A 336 -7.11 -4.84 -14.39
CA GLY A 336 -6.98 -3.49 -14.95
C GLY A 336 -6.07 -2.55 -14.16
N HIS A 337 -6.11 -1.28 -14.51
CA HIS A 337 -5.28 -0.19 -13.95
C HIS A 337 -5.51 0.10 -12.45
N GLU A 338 -6.41 -0.64 -11.79
CA GLU A 338 -6.85 -0.41 -10.42
C GLU A 338 -6.15 -1.31 -9.37
N ALA A 339 -5.22 -2.19 -9.77
CA ALA A 339 -4.54 -3.10 -8.85
C ALA A 339 -3.97 -2.40 -7.61
N VAL A 340 -4.50 -2.75 -6.43
CA VAL A 340 -3.96 -2.27 -5.14
C VAL A 340 -3.00 -3.31 -4.56
N GLY A 341 -1.77 -3.25 -5.03
CA GLY A 341 -0.65 -4.01 -4.46
C GLY A 341 -0.42 -5.40 -5.07
N THR A 342 0.44 -6.15 -4.39
CA THR A 342 0.96 -7.44 -4.83
C THR A 342 0.05 -8.55 -4.31
N PRO A 343 -0.45 -9.42 -5.20
CA PRO A 343 -1.32 -10.52 -4.80
C PRO A 343 -0.53 -11.53 -3.97
N VAL A 344 -1.23 -12.30 -3.15
CA VAL A 344 -0.66 -13.49 -2.52
C VAL A 344 -0.71 -14.62 -3.53
N VAL A 345 0.38 -15.35 -3.74
CA VAL A 345 0.42 -16.48 -4.67
C VAL A 345 0.99 -17.72 -4.00
N CYS A 346 0.88 -18.86 -4.67
CA CYS A 346 1.55 -20.07 -4.22
C CYS A 346 3.07 -19.94 -4.40
N SER A 347 3.81 -20.24 -3.33
CA SER A 347 5.28 -20.15 -3.28
C SER A 347 6.01 -21.14 -4.20
N TRP A 348 5.37 -22.24 -4.60
CA TRP A 348 6.00 -23.17 -5.54
C TRP A 348 6.15 -22.52 -6.93
N LYS A 349 7.40 -22.38 -7.40
CA LYS A 349 7.75 -21.63 -8.62
C LYS A 349 7.03 -22.10 -9.89
N LEU A 350 6.67 -23.39 -9.97
CA LEU A 350 5.97 -23.97 -11.12
C LEU A 350 4.43 -23.98 -10.98
N CYS A 351 3.88 -23.41 -9.90
CA CYS A 351 2.44 -23.37 -9.67
C CYS A 351 1.71 -22.42 -10.63
N LYS A 352 0.61 -22.89 -11.24
CA LYS A 352 -0.25 -22.12 -12.16
C LYS A 352 -1.61 -21.71 -11.56
N ALA A 353 -1.81 -21.88 -10.25
CA ALA A 353 -3.10 -21.61 -9.59
C ALA A 353 -3.49 -20.11 -9.56
N GLY A 354 -2.58 -19.21 -9.94
CA GLY A 354 -2.81 -17.76 -9.90
C GLY A 354 -2.81 -17.17 -8.48
N PRO A 355 -3.42 -15.99 -8.30
CA PRO A 355 -3.61 -15.35 -7.00
C PRO A 355 -4.45 -16.18 -6.02
N GLU A 356 -4.17 -16.03 -4.72
CA GLU A 356 -5.03 -16.50 -3.65
C GLU A 356 -6.43 -15.88 -3.79
N PRO A 357 -7.52 -16.67 -3.70
CA PRO A 357 -8.86 -16.14 -3.85
C PRO A 357 -9.20 -15.20 -2.68
N VAL A 358 -9.74 -14.03 -3.02
CA VAL A 358 -10.21 -13.01 -2.05
C VAL A 358 -11.38 -13.57 -1.21
N ILE A 359 -12.22 -14.38 -1.84
CA ILE A 359 -13.42 -14.99 -1.27
C ILE A 359 -13.30 -16.50 -1.37
N GLY A 360 -13.58 -17.19 -0.26
CA GLY A 360 -13.51 -18.64 -0.18
C GLY A 360 -12.24 -19.15 0.50
N LYS A 361 -11.79 -20.34 0.09
CA LYS A 361 -10.69 -21.05 0.75
C LYS A 361 -9.34 -20.42 0.41
N LYS A 362 -8.73 -19.78 1.41
CA LYS A 362 -7.36 -19.24 1.34
C LYS A 362 -6.32 -20.35 1.18
N PHE A 363 -5.14 -19.98 0.68
CA PHE A 363 -4.00 -20.88 0.59
C PHE A 363 -3.51 -21.26 2.00
N GLY A 364 -3.02 -22.49 2.13
CA GLY A 364 -2.40 -22.96 3.35
C GLY A 364 -1.10 -22.19 3.63
N LYS A 365 -0.84 -21.87 4.90
CA LYS A 365 0.40 -21.21 5.33
C LYS A 365 1.43 -22.26 5.76
N CYS A 366 2.71 -22.01 5.50
CA CYS A 366 3.78 -22.79 6.12
C CYS A 366 3.66 -22.71 7.66
N ALA A 367 3.62 -23.86 8.34
CA ALA A 367 3.42 -23.90 9.79
C ALA A 367 4.53 -23.19 10.58
N ILE A 368 5.76 -23.16 10.04
CA ILE A 368 6.94 -22.60 10.72
C ILE A 368 7.04 -21.10 10.46
N CYS A 369 7.29 -20.67 9.22
CA CYS A 369 7.50 -19.25 8.94
C CYS A 369 6.20 -18.43 8.87
N GLN A 370 5.06 -19.07 8.59
CA GLN A 370 3.76 -18.41 8.33
C GLN A 370 3.79 -17.42 7.16
N VAL A 371 4.85 -17.43 6.33
CA VAL A 371 5.08 -16.54 5.20
C VAL A 371 4.73 -17.22 3.88
N SER A 372 5.36 -18.36 3.57
CA SER A 372 5.06 -19.08 2.31
C SER A 372 3.63 -19.62 2.29
N ARG A 373 3.05 -19.63 1.09
CA ARG A 373 1.62 -19.93 0.86
C ARG A 373 1.49 -21.05 -0.18
N TYR A 374 0.53 -21.95 0.02
CA TYR A 374 0.36 -23.13 -0.83
C TYR A 374 -1.11 -23.39 -1.14
N CYS A 375 -1.45 -23.52 -2.42
CA CYS A 375 -2.81 -23.90 -2.81
C CYS A 375 -3.12 -25.38 -2.49
N SER A 376 -2.10 -26.22 -2.26
CA SER A 376 -2.24 -27.63 -1.87
C SER A 376 -1.08 -28.10 -0.99
N LYS A 377 -1.27 -29.22 -0.27
CA LYS A 377 -0.19 -29.86 0.52
C LYS A 377 0.92 -30.41 -0.38
N ASP A 378 0.61 -30.81 -1.61
CA ASP A 378 1.60 -31.36 -2.53
C ASP A 378 2.57 -30.28 -3.02
N HIS A 379 2.07 -29.06 -3.31
CA HIS A 379 2.96 -27.94 -3.63
C HIS A 379 3.87 -27.57 -2.45
N GLN A 380 3.39 -27.72 -1.21
CA GLN A 380 4.25 -27.56 -0.05
C GLN A 380 5.36 -28.61 -0.02
N LYS A 381 5.05 -29.90 -0.26
CA LYS A 381 6.04 -30.97 -0.31
C LYS A 381 7.08 -30.74 -1.41
N LEU A 382 6.65 -30.30 -2.60
CA LEU A 382 7.53 -30.01 -3.72
C LEU A 382 8.45 -28.80 -3.47
N HIS A 383 7.94 -27.78 -2.79
CA HIS A 383 8.73 -26.59 -2.42
C HIS A 383 9.62 -26.81 -1.19
N TRP A 384 9.27 -27.77 -0.31
CA TRP A 384 9.94 -27.95 0.97
C TRP A 384 11.48 -28.12 0.91
N PRO A 385 12.07 -28.88 -0.04
CA PRO A 385 13.51 -29.06 -0.11
C PRO A 385 14.30 -27.75 -0.22
N THR A 386 13.80 -26.78 -0.99
CA THR A 386 14.43 -25.46 -1.14
C THR A 386 13.97 -24.51 -0.03
N HIS A 387 12.68 -24.50 0.30
CA HIS A 387 12.11 -23.62 1.31
C HIS A 387 12.71 -23.82 2.71
N LYS A 388 12.99 -25.06 3.12
CA LYS A 388 13.47 -25.37 4.49
C LYS A 388 14.77 -24.64 4.83
N VAL A 389 15.62 -24.38 3.83
CA VAL A 389 16.89 -23.65 3.98
C VAL A 389 16.64 -22.22 4.50
N HIS A 390 15.58 -21.58 4.01
CA HIS A 390 15.22 -20.21 4.34
C HIS A 390 14.24 -20.13 5.52
N CYS A 391 13.36 -21.12 5.64
CA CYS A 391 12.32 -21.19 6.66
C CYS A 391 12.86 -21.34 8.08
N GLN A 392 13.95 -22.10 8.27
CA GLN A 392 14.40 -22.56 9.60
C GLN A 392 15.17 -21.50 10.41
N ALA A 393 15.62 -20.40 9.84
CA ALA A 393 16.35 -19.39 10.63
C ALA A 393 15.45 -18.55 11.54
N GLY A 394 14.12 -18.68 11.44
CA GLY A 394 13.18 -18.16 12.43
C GLY A 394 12.95 -19.09 13.63
N ALA A 395 13.53 -20.29 13.62
CA ALA A 395 13.55 -21.21 14.76
C ALA A 395 14.73 -20.95 15.70
N THR A 396 15.32 -19.74 15.66
CA THR A 396 16.11 -19.23 16.78
C THR A 396 15.21 -19.24 18.01
N ARG A 397 15.40 -20.35 18.73
CA ARG A 397 14.83 -20.81 19.99
C ARG A 397 14.07 -19.70 20.71
N LYS A 398 12.80 -19.95 21.04
CA LYS A 398 12.20 -19.34 22.24
C LYS A 398 13.28 -19.43 23.33
N PRO A 399 13.72 -18.31 23.93
CA PRO A 399 14.59 -18.41 25.11
C PRO A 399 13.86 -19.36 26.06
N ALA A 400 14.54 -20.42 26.49
CA ALA A 400 13.99 -21.35 27.46
C ALA A 400 13.58 -20.51 28.67
N SER A 401 12.27 -20.38 28.87
CA SER A 401 11.65 -19.64 29.96
C SER A 401 11.77 -20.41 31.26
#